data_AF-A0A2K5CUA6-F1
#
_entry.id   AF-A0A2K5CUA6-F1
#
_cell.length_a   1.000
_cell.length_b   1.000
_cell.length_c   1.000
_cell.angle_alpha   90.00
_cell.angle_beta   90.00
_cell.angle_gamma   90.00
#
_symmetry.space_group_name_H-M   'P 1'
#
loop_
_entity.id
_entity.type
_entity.pdbx_description
1 polymer ?
#
loop_
_entity_poly.entity_id
_entity_poly.type
_entity_poly.pdbx_seq_one_letter_code
_entity_poly.pdbx_strand_id
1 'polypeptide(L)' 'MMSAMGGGRRPKAQVSRRISFSASHRLHSKFLSDEENLKLFGKCSNPNGHGHNYKGGNYAAP' A
#
# COMPACT_ATOMS: atom_id res chain seq x y z
N MET A 1 -5.14 10.04 56.66
CA MET A 1 -4.04 10.01 55.66
C MET A 1 -4.34 8.91 54.63
N MET A 2 -3.85 9.10 53.39
CA MET A 2 -3.91 8.22 52.22
C MET A 2 -5.10 8.45 51.27
N SER A 3 -5.01 9.54 50.48
CA SER A 3 -5.71 9.66 49.20
C SER A 3 -5.08 8.73 48.17
N ALA A 4 -5.92 8.02 47.42
CA ALA A 4 -5.54 7.20 46.28
C ALA A 4 -4.80 8.02 45.21
N MET A 5 -3.54 7.69 44.95
CA MET A 5 -2.78 8.20 43.80
C MET A 5 -3.29 7.51 42.53
N GLY A 6 -4.01 8.27 41.70
CA GLY A 6 -4.62 7.79 40.46
C GLY A 6 -3.61 7.22 39.48
N GLY A 7 -3.91 6.03 38.93
CA GLY A 7 -3.13 5.39 37.87
C GLY A 7 -3.20 6.20 36.57
N GLY A 8 -2.13 6.92 36.25
CA GLY A 8 -2.01 7.67 34.99
C GLY A 8 -2.02 6.74 33.77
N ARG A 9 -2.81 7.09 32.74
CA ARG A 9 -2.85 6.36 31.46
C ARG A 9 -1.49 6.44 30.77
N ARG A 10 -0.91 5.29 30.41
CA ARG A 10 0.34 5.24 29.64
C ARG A 10 0.14 5.84 28.24
N PRO A 11 1.08 6.66 27.73
CA PRO A 11 1.01 7.16 26.36
C PRO A 11 1.00 6.00 25.37
N LYS A 12 0.11 6.08 24.38
CA LYS A 12 0.14 5.19 23.22
C LYS A 12 0.84 5.91 22.08
N ALA A 13 1.69 5.19 21.36
CA ALA A 13 2.37 5.68 20.17
C ALA A 13 2.16 4.69 19.02
N GLN A 14 2.16 5.20 17.79
CA GLN A 14 2.21 4.39 16.58
C GLN A 14 3.63 4.42 16.03
N VAL A 15 4.15 3.25 15.71
CA VAL A 15 5.47 3.10 15.09
C VAL A 15 5.27 2.48 13.72
N SER A 16 5.79 3.13 12.69
CA SER A 16 5.73 2.67 11.30
C SER A 16 7.13 2.57 10.71
N ARG A 17 7.33 1.58 9.83
CA ARG A 17 8.56 1.43 9.04
C ARG A 17 8.23 1.49 7.55
N ARG A 18 9.00 2.29 6.81
CA ARG A 18 8.91 2.35 5.35
C ARG A 18 9.91 1.40 4.72
N ILE A 19 9.44 0.63 3.75
CA ILE A 19 10.26 -0.25 2.90
C ILE A 19 10.00 0.07 1.43
N SER A 20 10.87 -0.40 0.54
CA SER A 20 10.65 -0.31 -0.90
C SER A 20 11.05 -1.59 -1.60
N PHE A 21 10.39 -1.89 -2.71
CA PHE A 21 10.76 -2.99 -3.59
C PHE A 21 10.48 -2.62 -5.05
N SER A 22 11.21 -3.24 -5.96
CA SER A 22 11.04 -3.06 -7.40
C SER A 22 10.26 -4.24 -7.97
N ALA A 23 9.25 -3.97 -8.81
CA ALA A 23 8.49 -5.01 -9.48
C ALA A 23 7.90 -4.52 -10.82
N SER A 24 7.74 -5.46 -11.76
CA SER A 24 7.08 -5.23 -13.05
C SER A 24 5.68 -5.82 -13.07
N HIS A 25 4.79 -5.21 -13.85
CA HIS A 25 3.41 -5.65 -14.01
C HIS A 25 2.75 -5.15 -15.30
N ARG A 26 1.53 -5.63 -15.58
CA ARG A 26 0.64 -5.15 -16.64
C ARG A 26 -0.76 -5.02 -16.06
N LEU A 27 -1.44 -3.92 -16.33
CA LEU A 27 -2.86 -3.80 -16.02
C LEU A 27 -3.65 -4.42 -17.17
N HIS A 28 -4.27 -5.57 -16.92
CA HIS A 28 -5.05 -6.30 -17.91
C HIS A 28 -6.13 -7.15 -17.22
N SER A 29 -7.37 -6.99 -17.65
CA SER A 29 -8.50 -7.83 -17.24
C SER A 29 -8.73 -8.93 -18.26
N LYS A 30 -8.82 -10.18 -17.79
CA LYS A 30 -9.12 -11.36 -18.61
C LYS A 30 -10.56 -11.37 -19.15
N PHE A 31 -11.42 -10.51 -18.61
CA PHE A 31 -12.84 -10.42 -18.99
C PHE A 31 -13.13 -9.26 -19.95
N LEU A 32 -12.09 -8.54 -20.40
CA LEU A 32 -12.18 -7.45 -21.37
C LEU A 32 -11.43 -7.85 -22.64
N SER A 33 -11.87 -7.33 -23.79
CA SER A 33 -11.10 -7.44 -25.04
C SER A 33 -9.77 -6.67 -24.93
N ASP A 34 -8.85 -6.89 -25.87
CA ASP A 34 -7.59 -6.15 -25.92
C ASP A 34 -7.82 -4.64 -26.18
N GLU A 35 -8.80 -4.30 -27.02
CA GLU A 35 -9.20 -2.91 -27.29
C GLU A 35 -9.79 -2.24 -26.06
N GLU A 36 -10.64 -2.95 -25.31
CA GLU A 36 -11.21 -2.45 -24.06
C GLU A 36 -10.13 -2.25 -22.99
N ASN A 37 -9.21 -3.20 -22.86
CA ASN A 37 -8.06 -3.07 -21.97
C ASN A 37 -7.16 -1.88 -22.37
N LEU A 38 -6.90 -1.70 -23.65
CA LEU A 38 -6.11 -0.57 -24.16
C LEU A 38 -6.83 0.76 -23.91
N LYS A 39 -8.15 0.82 -24.12
CA LYS A 39 -8.96 2.03 -23.88
C LYS A 39 -9.00 2.39 -22.40
N LEU A 40 -9.13 1.40 -21.52
CA LEU A 40 -9.24 1.61 -20.08
C LEU A 40 -7.89 1.89 -19.41
N PHE A 41 -6.88 1.06 -19.67
CA PHE A 41 -5.60 1.11 -18.98
C PHE A 41 -4.50 1.82 -19.79
N GLY A 42 -4.73 2.11 -21.07
CA GLY A 42 -3.80 2.85 -21.92
C GLY A 42 -2.41 2.23 -21.94
N LYS A 43 -1.39 3.07 -21.73
CA LYS A 43 0.02 2.65 -21.66
C LYS A 43 0.30 1.58 -20.59
N CYS A 44 -0.51 1.50 -19.54
CA CYS A 44 -0.34 0.50 -18.49
C CYS A 44 -0.76 -0.92 -18.93
N SER A 45 -1.49 -1.03 -20.07
CA SER A 45 -1.86 -2.29 -20.73
C SER A 45 -0.80 -2.81 -21.70
N ASN A 46 0.39 -2.19 -21.77
CA ASN A 46 1.48 -2.65 -22.64
C ASN A 46 1.67 -4.18 -22.51
N PRO A 47 1.63 -4.96 -23.62
CA PRO A 47 1.81 -6.42 -23.58
C PRO A 47 3.09 -6.88 -22.87
N ASN A 48 4.16 -6.07 -22.95
CA ASN A 48 5.44 -6.34 -22.27
C ASN A 48 5.51 -5.78 -20.84
N GLY A 49 4.42 -5.18 -20.35
CA GLY A 49 4.33 -4.59 -19.02
C GLY A 49 5.10 -3.28 -18.84
N HIS A 50 5.25 -2.90 -17.57
CA HIS A 50 6.06 -1.77 -17.10
C HIS A 50 6.46 -2.00 -15.63
N GLY A 51 7.41 -1.23 -15.10
CA GLY A 51 7.95 -1.40 -13.75
C GLY A 51 7.70 -0.22 -12.82
N HIS A 52 7.74 -0.49 -11.52
CA HIS A 52 7.68 0.51 -10.45
C HIS A 52 8.63 0.17 -9.31
N ASN A 53 9.11 1.22 -8.64
CA ASN A 53 9.74 1.15 -7.33
C ASN A 53 8.68 1.48 -6.28
N TYR A 54 7.99 0.44 -5.81
CA TYR A 54 6.93 0.57 -4.81
C TYR A 54 7.50 1.00 -3.47
N LYS A 55 6.75 1.85 -2.77
CA LYS A 55 7.05 2.29 -1.41
C LYS A 55 5.95 1.73 -0.51
N GLY A 56 6.32 0.91 0.46
CA GLY A 56 5.41 0.41 1.48
C GLY A 56 4.79 1.58 2.25
N GLY A 57 3.46 1.60 2.33
CA GLY A 57 2.73 2.56 3.15
C GLY A 57 2.93 2.28 4.64
N ASN A 58 2.44 3.20 5.47
CA ASN A 58 2.45 3.04 6.92
C ASN A 58 1.52 1.89 7.31
N TYR A 59 2.05 0.66 7.35
CA TYR A 59 1.42 -0.40 8.13
C TYR A 59 1.58 0.02 9.59
N ALA A 60 0.51 0.50 10.21
CA ALA A 60 0.44 0.51 11.66
C ALA A 60 0.56 -0.96 12.07
N ALA A 61 1.67 -1.33 12.70
CA ALA A 61 1.70 -2.59 13.42
C ALA A 61 0.51 -2.55 14.42
N PRO A 62 -0.36 -3.57 14.44
CA PRO A 62 -1.46 -3.62 15.40
C PRO A 62 -0.95 -3.51 16.84
#